data_AF-A0A1B6I5Z1-F1
#
_entry.id   AF-A0A1B6I5Z1-F1
#
_cell.length_a   1.000
_cell.length_b   1.000
_cell.length_c   1.000
_cell.angle_alpha   90.00
_cell.angle_beta   90.00
_cell.angle_gamma   90.00
#
_symmetry.space_group_name_H-M   'P 1'
#
loop_
_entity.id
_entity.type
_entity.pdbx_description
1 polymer ?
#
loop_
_entity_poly.entity_id
_entity_poly.type
_entity_poly.pdbx_seq_one_letter_code
_entity_poly.pdbx_strand_id
1 'polypeptide(L)'
;PSICNLYNWRYKKLGNLSHVENWPMYRVANPGFAYDFQLINVEDFNGVGESEPSPYFYQNLAEAEYCVAVFMYMRLLGYPAEKISILTTYNGQKHLIRDVINIRCASNPLIGRPHKVTTVDKYQGQQNDYILLSLVRTKAVGHLRDVRRLVVAMSRARLGLYVFARVNLFNNCFELTPAIH
;
A
#
# COMPACT_ATOMS: atom_id res chain seq x y z
N PRO A 1 -7.95 6.69 14.05
CA PRO A 1 -7.31 8.03 14.26
C PRO A 1 -5.83 8.09 13.83
N SER A 2 -5.08 7.00 14.03
CA SER A 2 -3.66 6.81 13.68
C SER A 2 -3.34 7.13 12.21
N ILE A 3 -4.06 6.55 11.24
CA ILE A 3 -3.81 6.76 9.80
C ILE A 3 -4.04 8.22 9.34
N CYS A 4 -4.98 8.93 9.98
CA CYS A 4 -5.26 10.34 9.67
C CYS A 4 -4.03 11.24 9.96
N ASN A 5 -3.19 10.86 10.92
CA ASN A 5 -1.97 11.60 11.26
C ASN A 5 -0.92 11.61 10.14
N LEU A 6 -1.01 10.69 9.17
CA LEU A 6 -0.07 10.61 8.04
C LEU A 6 -0.24 11.76 7.04
N TYR A 7 -1.42 12.39 6.99
CA TYR A 7 -1.73 13.41 5.99
C TYR A 7 -2.45 14.66 6.53
N ASN A 8 -2.86 14.67 7.80
CA ASN A 8 -3.55 15.82 8.39
C ASN A 8 -2.72 17.13 8.38
N TRP A 9 -1.39 17.05 8.48
CA TRP A 9 -0.46 18.18 8.45
C TRP A 9 -0.57 19.03 7.18
N ARG A 10 -1.08 18.43 6.09
CA ARG A 10 -1.25 19.11 4.80
C ARG A 10 -2.55 19.91 4.71
N TYR A 11 -3.51 19.69 5.59
CA TYR A 11 -4.84 20.31 5.55
C TYR A 11 -5.04 21.22 6.77
N LYS A 12 -5.32 22.51 6.55
CA LYS A 12 -5.66 23.43 7.65
C LYS A 12 -6.99 22.97 8.29
N LYS A 13 -6.93 22.48 9.53
CA LYS A 13 -8.07 21.98 10.36
C LYS A 13 -8.73 20.69 9.84
N LEU A 14 -7.95 19.64 9.56
CA LEU A 14 -8.51 18.31 9.37
C LEU A 14 -8.74 17.62 10.73
N GLY A 15 -9.97 17.69 11.24
CA GLY A 15 -10.41 16.90 12.40
C GLY A 15 -10.94 15.53 11.98
N ASN A 16 -11.03 14.59 12.92
CA ASN A 16 -11.76 13.35 12.70
C ASN A 16 -13.26 13.62 12.92
N LEU A 17 -14.12 12.96 12.15
CA LEU A 17 -15.56 12.98 12.41
C LEU A 17 -15.85 12.15 13.67
N SER A 18 -16.87 12.53 14.45
CA SER A 18 -17.20 11.90 15.74
C SER A 18 -17.43 10.38 15.67
N HIS A 19 -17.87 9.84 14.53
CA HIS A 19 -18.03 8.40 14.33
C HIS A 19 -16.69 7.66 14.14
N VAL A 20 -15.65 8.32 13.63
CA VAL A 20 -14.29 7.75 13.53
C VAL A 20 -13.64 7.60 14.91
N GLU A 21 -14.02 8.46 15.86
CA GLU A 21 -13.53 8.43 17.24
C GLU A 21 -14.29 7.44 18.13
N ASN A 22 -15.58 7.23 17.83
CA ASN A 22 -16.49 6.48 18.70
C ASN A 22 -16.83 5.07 18.20
N TRP A 23 -16.67 4.76 16.91
CA TRP A 23 -17.00 3.43 16.44
C TRP A 23 -15.96 2.39 16.88
N PRO A 24 -16.40 1.23 17.43
CA PRO A 24 -15.50 0.18 17.90
C PRO A 24 -14.49 -0.27 16.83
N MET A 25 -14.90 -0.30 15.56
CA MET A 25 -14.04 -0.73 14.45
C MET A 25 -12.75 0.07 14.29
N TYR A 26 -12.69 1.33 14.75
CA TYR A 26 -11.48 2.16 14.69
C TYR A 26 -10.64 2.12 15.98
N ARG A 27 -11.04 1.27 16.94
CA ARG A 27 -10.35 1.03 18.22
C ARG A 27 -9.77 -0.38 18.34
N VAL A 28 -10.14 -1.27 17.41
CA VAL A 28 -9.62 -2.64 17.36
C VAL A 28 -8.34 -2.64 16.51
N ALA A 29 -7.28 -3.27 17.02
CA ALA A 29 -6.04 -3.47 16.28
C ALA A 29 -6.25 -4.44 15.11
N ASN A 30 -5.44 -4.32 14.06
CA ASN A 30 -5.48 -5.22 12.91
C ASN A 30 -4.89 -6.60 13.30
N PRO A 31 -5.69 -7.69 13.34
CA PRO A 31 -5.18 -9.02 13.71
C PRO A 31 -3.94 -9.44 12.89
N GLY A 32 -2.89 -9.89 13.56
CA GLY A 32 -1.62 -10.29 12.92
C GLY A 32 -0.66 -9.15 12.60
N PHE A 33 -1.01 -7.91 12.93
CA PHE A 33 -0.13 -6.75 12.76
C PHE A 33 0.00 -5.98 14.06
N ALA A 34 1.23 -5.57 14.39
CA ALA A 34 1.50 -4.75 15.56
C ALA A 34 1.04 -3.29 15.37
N TYR A 35 0.95 -2.83 14.12
CA TYR A 35 0.68 -1.44 13.78
C TYR A 35 -0.44 -1.34 12.73
N ASP A 36 -1.27 -0.30 12.85
CA ASP A 36 -2.30 0.01 11.85
C ASP A 36 -1.69 0.49 10.52
N PHE A 37 -0.48 1.05 10.60
CA PHE A 37 0.28 1.52 9.47
C PHE A 37 1.74 1.12 9.60
N GLN A 38 2.34 0.69 8.49
CA GLN A 38 3.78 0.40 8.46
C GLN A 38 4.37 0.71 7.09
N LEU A 39 5.57 1.29 7.09
CA LEU A 39 6.44 1.40 5.93
C LEU A 39 7.49 0.27 5.99
N ILE A 40 7.41 -0.64 5.03
CA ILE A 40 8.26 -1.82 4.92
C ILE A 40 9.36 -1.54 3.90
N ASN A 41 10.61 -1.60 4.35
CA ASN A 41 11.76 -1.52 3.47
C ASN A 41 11.92 -2.79 2.64
N VAL A 42 11.96 -2.64 1.33
CA VAL A 42 12.16 -3.73 0.37
C VAL A 42 13.48 -3.50 -0.37
N GLU A 43 14.47 -4.30 0.01
CA GLU A 43 15.78 -4.34 -0.64
C GLU A 43 15.75 -5.08 -1.99
N ASP A 44 16.89 -5.15 -2.66
CA ASP A 44 17.01 -5.85 -3.93
C ASP A 44 16.72 -7.34 -3.78
N PHE A 45 16.01 -7.91 -4.76
CA PHE A 45 15.78 -9.34 -4.85
C PHE A 45 16.57 -9.90 -6.03
N ASN A 46 17.44 -10.89 -5.77
CA ASN A 46 18.39 -11.41 -6.76
C ASN A 46 19.24 -10.31 -7.42
N GLY A 47 19.64 -9.30 -6.65
CA GLY A 47 20.42 -8.15 -7.14
C GLY A 47 19.62 -7.15 -7.96
N VAL A 48 18.29 -7.24 -8.00
CA VAL A 48 17.42 -6.35 -8.76
C VAL A 48 16.41 -5.66 -7.85
N GLY A 49 16.42 -4.33 -7.85
CA GLY A 49 15.38 -3.48 -7.26
C GLY A 49 14.26 -3.18 -8.26
N GLU A 50 14.29 -1.99 -8.85
CA GLU A 50 13.37 -1.62 -9.94
C GLU A 50 13.84 -2.17 -11.30
N SER A 51 12.91 -2.71 -12.07
CA SER A 51 13.10 -3.16 -13.45
C SER A 51 12.19 -2.39 -14.41
N GLU A 52 12.59 -2.34 -15.68
CA GLU A 52 11.88 -1.65 -16.76
C GLU A 52 11.90 -2.55 -18.02
N PRO A 53 11.00 -3.55 -18.12
CA PRO A 53 10.99 -4.48 -19.26
C PRO A 53 10.67 -3.81 -20.59
N SER A 54 9.95 -2.69 -20.55
CA SER A 54 9.71 -1.80 -21.68
C SER A 54 9.74 -0.35 -21.21
N PRO A 55 10.03 0.61 -22.10
CA PRO A 55 10.18 2.01 -21.72
C PRO A 55 8.98 2.54 -20.91
N TYR A 56 9.28 3.16 -19.77
CA TYR A 56 8.33 3.71 -18.78
C TYR A 56 7.44 2.67 -18.07
N PHE A 57 7.72 1.38 -18.25
CA PHE A 57 6.96 0.28 -17.65
C PHE A 57 7.64 -0.25 -16.39
N TYR A 58 7.67 0.60 -15.36
CA TYR A 58 8.36 0.30 -14.10
C TYR A 58 7.69 -0.82 -13.30
N GLN A 59 8.53 -1.73 -12.80
CA GLN A 59 8.17 -2.89 -12.00
C GLN A 59 9.18 -3.11 -10.87
N ASN A 60 8.76 -3.81 -9.83
CA ASN A 60 9.59 -4.27 -8.73
C ASN A 60 9.03 -5.61 -8.24
N LEU A 61 9.74 -6.70 -8.59
CA LEU A 61 9.28 -8.06 -8.29
C LEU A 61 9.24 -8.34 -6.79
N ALA A 62 10.23 -7.84 -6.03
CA ALA A 62 10.29 -8.01 -4.59
C ALA A 62 9.06 -7.40 -3.92
N GLU A 63 8.74 -6.14 -4.25
CA GLU A 63 7.55 -5.47 -3.71
C GLU A 63 6.25 -6.16 -4.12
N ALA A 64 6.17 -6.68 -5.36
CA ALA A 64 4.99 -7.39 -5.84
C ALA A 64 4.76 -8.69 -5.07
N GLU A 65 5.80 -9.50 -4.89
CA GLU A 65 5.75 -10.74 -4.09
C GLU A 65 5.41 -10.43 -2.63
N TYR A 66 6.01 -9.39 -2.02
CA TYR A 66 5.66 -8.97 -0.66
C TYR A 66 4.20 -8.55 -0.52
N CYS A 67 3.67 -7.73 -1.44
CA CYS A 67 2.26 -7.33 -1.43
C CYS A 67 1.33 -8.56 -1.47
N VAL A 68 1.63 -9.53 -2.33
CA VAL A 68 0.81 -10.73 -2.47
C VAL A 68 0.96 -11.65 -1.26
N ALA A 69 2.17 -11.81 -0.72
CA ALA A 69 2.41 -12.61 0.48
C ALA A 69 1.66 -12.04 1.70
N VAL A 70 1.67 -10.71 1.89
CA VAL A 70 0.90 -10.06 2.97
C VAL A 70 -0.60 -10.20 2.74
N PHE A 71 -1.09 -10.06 1.50
CA PHE A 71 -2.48 -10.35 1.19
C PHE A 71 -2.86 -11.80 1.55
N MET A 72 -2.03 -12.77 1.17
CA MET A 72 -2.25 -14.17 1.51
C MET A 72 -2.27 -14.40 3.03
N TYR A 73 -1.33 -13.78 3.76
CA TYR A 73 -1.29 -13.84 5.21
C TYR A 73 -2.58 -13.30 5.85
N MET A 74 -3.05 -12.12 5.42
CA MET A 74 -4.32 -11.56 5.88
C MET A 74 -5.49 -12.51 5.62
N ARG A 75 -5.54 -13.12 4.42
CA ARG A 75 -6.57 -14.09 4.06
C ARG A 75 -6.56 -15.33 4.95
N LEU A 76 -5.38 -15.86 5.27
CA LEU A 76 -5.23 -17.00 6.18
C LEU A 76 -5.65 -16.68 7.62
N LEU A 77 -5.51 -15.43 8.05
CA LEU A 77 -6.04 -14.95 9.34
C LEU A 77 -7.56 -14.71 9.33
N GLY A 78 -8.23 -14.89 8.18
CA GLY A 78 -9.67 -14.74 8.05
C GLY A 78 -10.15 -13.35 7.64
N TYR A 79 -9.25 -12.45 7.20
CA TYR A 79 -9.69 -11.14 6.70
C TYR A 79 -10.54 -11.30 5.44
N PRO A 80 -11.68 -10.59 5.30
CA PRO A 80 -12.48 -10.67 4.09
C PRO A 80 -11.73 -10.05 2.89
N ALA A 81 -11.71 -10.76 1.76
CA ALA A 81 -10.90 -10.38 0.60
C ALA A 81 -11.38 -9.07 -0.05
N GLU A 82 -12.68 -8.83 -0.01
CA GLU A 82 -13.34 -7.62 -0.49
C GLU A 82 -12.98 -6.36 0.33
N LYS A 83 -12.42 -6.54 1.53
CA LYS A 83 -11.95 -5.46 2.39
C LYS A 83 -10.50 -5.06 2.15
N ILE A 84 -9.80 -5.78 1.27
CA ILE A 84 -8.38 -5.56 0.97
C ILE A 84 -8.24 -5.11 -0.49
N SER A 85 -7.58 -3.97 -0.71
CA SER A 85 -7.18 -3.50 -2.04
C SER A 85 -5.66 -3.37 -2.13
N ILE A 86 -5.10 -3.69 -3.29
CA ILE A 86 -3.68 -3.50 -3.58
C ILE A 86 -3.52 -2.34 -4.56
N LEU A 87 -2.74 -1.35 -4.16
CA LEU A 87 -2.48 -0.13 -4.92
C LEU A 87 -1.00 -0.05 -5.31
N THR A 88 -0.74 0.66 -6.40
CA THR A 88 0.62 0.98 -6.82
C THR A 88 0.66 2.29 -7.60
N THR A 89 1.83 2.90 -7.70
CA THR A 89 2.06 4.15 -8.45
C THR A 89 2.23 3.92 -9.95
N TYR A 90 2.53 2.69 -10.39
CA TYR A 90 2.85 2.40 -11.79
C TYR A 90 1.95 1.33 -12.41
N ASN A 91 1.59 1.52 -13.68
CA ASN A 91 0.82 0.52 -14.42
C ASN A 91 1.60 -0.79 -14.61
N GLY A 92 2.92 -0.71 -14.82
CA GLY A 92 3.78 -1.89 -14.96
C GLY A 92 3.69 -2.81 -13.74
N GLN A 93 3.83 -2.22 -12.55
CA GLN A 93 3.67 -2.94 -11.29
C GLN A 93 2.26 -3.49 -11.08
N LYS A 94 1.22 -2.76 -11.48
CA LYS A 94 -0.16 -3.26 -11.39
C LYS A 94 -0.34 -4.56 -12.19
N HIS A 95 0.26 -4.64 -13.37
CA HIS A 95 0.24 -5.88 -14.16
C HIS A 95 1.03 -7.00 -13.45
N LEU A 96 2.24 -6.71 -12.99
CA LEU A 96 3.06 -7.68 -12.28
C LEU A 96 2.36 -8.26 -11.04
N ILE A 97 1.76 -7.41 -10.19
CA ILE A 97 1.03 -7.86 -9.01
C ILE A 97 -0.14 -8.79 -9.39
N ARG A 98 -0.86 -8.49 -10.48
CA ARG A 98 -1.94 -9.36 -10.96
C ARG A 98 -1.41 -10.72 -11.42
N ASP A 99 -0.27 -10.72 -12.09
CA ASP A 99 0.37 -11.96 -12.54
C ASP A 99 0.81 -12.81 -11.33
N VAL A 100 1.44 -12.19 -10.33
CA VAL A 100 1.81 -12.86 -9.07
C VAL A 100 0.57 -13.40 -8.35
N ILE A 101 -0.53 -12.64 -8.23
CA ILE A 101 -1.79 -13.14 -7.65
C ILE A 101 -2.33 -14.34 -8.44
N ASN A 102 -2.31 -14.27 -9.76
CA ASN A 102 -2.83 -15.36 -10.58
C ASN A 102 -2.00 -16.64 -10.41
N ILE A 103 -0.68 -16.52 -10.26
CA ILE A 103 0.22 -17.66 -10.04
C ILE A 103 0.08 -18.20 -8.62
N ARG A 104 0.03 -17.34 -7.61
CA ARG A 104 0.11 -17.71 -6.19
C ARG A 104 -1.25 -18.01 -5.55
N CYS A 105 -2.32 -17.35 -5.98
CA CYS A 105 -3.61 -17.35 -5.30
C CYS A 105 -4.73 -18.05 -6.09
N ALA A 106 -4.68 -18.09 -7.43
CA ALA A 106 -5.84 -18.41 -8.26
C ALA A 106 -6.44 -19.81 -8.02
N SER A 107 -5.63 -20.78 -7.60
CA SER A 107 -6.09 -22.14 -7.33
C SER A 107 -6.48 -22.39 -5.87
N ASN A 108 -6.30 -21.42 -4.97
CA ASN A 108 -6.52 -21.60 -3.54
C ASN A 108 -7.85 -20.97 -3.07
N PRO A 109 -8.87 -21.78 -2.74
CA PRO A 109 -10.17 -21.28 -2.30
C PRO A 109 -10.12 -20.44 -1.01
N LEU A 110 -9.12 -20.67 -0.16
CA LEU A 110 -8.96 -19.94 1.11
C LEU A 110 -8.48 -18.50 0.87
N ILE A 111 -7.68 -18.28 -0.19
CA ILE A 111 -7.07 -16.98 -0.47
C ILE A 111 -8.01 -16.09 -1.30
N GLY A 112 -8.56 -16.60 -2.39
CA GLY A 112 -9.39 -15.79 -3.29
C GLY A 112 -8.62 -14.63 -3.95
N ARG A 113 -9.30 -13.49 -4.17
CA ARG A 113 -8.75 -12.31 -4.84
C ARG A 113 -9.04 -11.03 -4.06
N PRO A 114 -8.12 -10.05 -4.02
CA PRO A 114 -8.39 -8.76 -3.41
C PRO A 114 -9.51 -8.05 -4.16
N HIS A 115 -10.20 -7.12 -3.48
CA HIS A 115 -11.26 -6.31 -4.07
C HIS A 115 -10.83 -5.62 -5.37
N LYS A 116 -9.63 -5.04 -5.37
CA LYS A 116 -9.06 -4.36 -6.54
C LYS A 116 -7.54 -4.38 -6.50
N VAL A 117 -6.95 -4.53 -7.69
CA VAL A 117 -5.53 -4.26 -7.95
C VAL A 117 -5.47 -3.15 -9.00
N THR A 118 -5.05 -1.95 -8.62
CA THR A 118 -5.08 -0.78 -9.52
C THR A 118 -4.03 0.25 -9.17
N THR A 119 -3.82 1.22 -10.05
CA THR A 119 -2.99 2.39 -9.72
C THR A 119 -3.72 3.34 -8.77
N VAL A 120 -2.96 4.10 -7.98
CA VAL A 120 -3.49 5.15 -7.08
C VAL A 120 -4.37 6.15 -7.84
N ASP A 121 -3.92 6.59 -9.02
CA ASP A 121 -4.67 7.53 -9.88
C ASP A 121 -6.06 6.99 -10.26
N LYS A 122 -6.16 5.69 -10.55
CA LYS A 122 -7.43 5.04 -10.89
C LYS A 122 -8.29 4.67 -9.68
N TYR A 123 -7.82 4.96 -8.47
CA TYR A 123 -8.51 4.70 -7.21
C TYR A 123 -8.98 5.97 -6.49
N GLN A 124 -8.94 7.12 -7.18
CA GLN A 124 -9.45 8.37 -6.64
C GLN A 124 -10.94 8.25 -6.26
N GLY A 125 -11.30 8.87 -5.13
CA GLY A 125 -12.67 8.85 -4.59
C GLY A 125 -13.11 7.53 -3.95
N GLN A 126 -12.35 6.45 -4.11
CA GLN A 126 -12.61 5.15 -3.46
C GLN A 126 -11.82 5.02 -2.16
N GLN A 127 -12.28 4.16 -1.25
CA GLN A 127 -11.58 3.77 -0.03
C GLN A 127 -11.83 2.29 0.23
N ASN A 128 -10.90 1.63 0.93
CA ASN A 128 -11.14 0.30 1.48
C ASN A 128 -10.63 0.22 2.92
N ASP A 129 -11.00 -0.84 3.62
CA ASP A 129 -10.60 -1.02 5.01
C ASP A 129 -9.08 -1.23 5.11
N TYR A 130 -8.50 -2.05 4.22
CA TYR A 130 -7.07 -2.34 4.17
C TYR A 130 -6.46 -2.05 2.80
N ILE A 131 -5.34 -1.33 2.79
CA ILE A 131 -4.59 -1.00 1.58
C ILE A 131 -3.16 -1.56 1.68
N LEU A 132 -2.75 -2.31 0.67
CA LEU A 132 -1.36 -2.69 0.43
C LEU A 132 -0.83 -1.82 -0.71
N LEU A 133 0.24 -1.04 -0.48
CA LEU A 133 0.73 -0.04 -1.42
C LEU A 133 2.19 -0.33 -1.84
N SER A 134 2.46 -0.50 -3.13
CA SER A 134 3.82 -0.63 -3.67
C SER A 134 4.26 0.66 -4.37
N LEU A 135 5.42 1.20 -3.96
CA LEU A 135 5.99 2.45 -4.51
C LEU A 135 6.96 2.23 -5.68
N VAL A 136 7.45 1.00 -5.85
CA VAL A 136 8.22 0.47 -6.99
C VAL A 136 9.65 0.99 -7.09
N ARG A 137 9.84 2.30 -6.97
CA ARG A 137 11.09 2.97 -7.31
C ARG A 137 12.19 2.68 -6.29
N THR A 138 13.40 2.49 -6.81
CA THR A 138 14.63 2.21 -6.05
C THR A 138 15.80 3.11 -6.48
N LYS A 139 15.84 3.58 -7.74
CA LYS A 139 16.98 4.36 -8.27
C LYS A 139 16.77 5.87 -8.17
N ALA A 140 15.57 6.31 -8.49
CA ALA A 140 15.18 7.70 -8.42
C ALA A 140 13.71 7.75 -8.04
N VAL A 141 13.36 8.72 -7.19
CA VAL A 141 11.96 8.99 -6.82
C VAL A 141 11.11 9.21 -8.10
N GLY A 142 11.71 9.67 -9.22
CA GLY A 142 11.04 9.81 -10.51
C GLY A 142 10.12 11.04 -10.54
N HIS A 143 9.03 11.00 -11.31
CA HIS A 143 7.98 12.04 -11.28
C HIS A 143 7.27 12.17 -9.91
N LEU A 144 7.66 11.39 -8.89
CA LEU A 144 7.25 11.58 -7.50
C LEU A 144 7.87 12.85 -6.86
N ARG A 145 7.69 14.02 -7.50
CA ARG A 145 7.27 15.25 -6.80
C ARG A 145 5.80 15.13 -6.35
N ASP A 146 5.41 13.93 -5.94
CA ASP A 146 4.01 13.51 -5.89
C ASP A 146 3.62 13.04 -4.51
N VAL A 147 4.05 13.84 -3.55
CA VAL A 147 3.45 13.92 -2.23
C VAL A 147 1.92 13.94 -2.32
N ARG A 148 1.34 14.56 -3.36
CA ARG A 148 -0.11 14.58 -3.57
C ARG A 148 -0.63 13.17 -3.83
N ARG A 149 -0.03 12.39 -4.73
CA ARG A 149 -0.41 10.99 -4.96
C ARG A 149 -0.14 10.10 -3.75
N LEU A 150 0.95 10.32 -3.03
CA LEU A 150 1.24 9.58 -1.80
C LEU A 150 0.19 9.87 -0.72
N VAL A 151 -0.12 11.15 -0.46
CA VAL A 151 -1.19 11.56 0.46
C VAL A 151 -2.53 10.97 0.02
N VAL A 152 -2.83 11.01 -1.28
CA VAL A 152 -4.03 10.38 -1.83
C VAL A 152 -4.03 8.89 -1.54
N ALA A 153 -2.91 8.18 -1.75
CA ALA A 153 -2.78 6.75 -1.48
C ALA A 153 -2.96 6.43 0.01
N MET A 154 -2.34 7.23 0.89
CA MET A 154 -2.45 7.07 2.34
C MET A 154 -3.88 7.29 2.83
N SER A 155 -4.62 8.23 2.23
CA SER A 155 -6.02 8.50 2.58
C SER A 155 -7.02 7.49 1.99
N ARG A 156 -6.56 6.40 1.35
CA ARG A 156 -7.44 5.34 0.81
C ARG A 156 -7.76 4.25 1.83
N ALA A 157 -6.96 4.12 2.87
CA ALA A 157 -7.15 3.13 3.93
C ALA A 157 -8.00 3.68 5.06
N ARG A 158 -8.94 2.86 5.56
CA ARG A 158 -9.76 3.22 6.73
C ARG A 158 -9.21 2.62 8.03
N LEU A 159 -8.68 1.40 7.98
CA LEU A 159 -8.26 0.62 9.15
C LEU A 159 -6.78 0.19 9.09
N GLY A 160 -6.25 -0.16 7.92
CA GLY A 160 -4.86 -0.59 7.81
C GLY A 160 -4.19 -0.17 6.50
N LEU A 161 -2.93 0.28 6.60
CA LEU A 161 -2.14 0.69 5.44
C LEU A 161 -0.71 0.16 5.55
N TYR A 162 -0.32 -0.69 4.60
CA TYR A 162 1.02 -1.28 4.58
C TYR A 162 1.71 -0.90 3.28
N VAL A 163 2.84 -0.20 3.38
CA VAL A 163 3.55 0.40 2.25
C VAL A 163 4.86 -0.32 2.02
N PHE A 164 5.11 -0.77 0.81
CA PHE A 164 6.33 -1.46 0.39
C PHE A 164 7.14 -0.52 -0.51
N ALA A 165 8.38 -0.24 -0.12
CA ALA A 165 9.23 0.72 -0.82
C ALA A 165 10.71 0.52 -0.49
N ARG A 166 11.61 1.11 -1.31
CA ARG A 166 12.99 1.36 -0.88
C ARG A 166 13.03 2.53 0.09
N VAL A 167 13.01 2.27 1.39
CA VAL A 167 12.89 3.31 2.43
C VAL A 167 14.00 4.35 2.32
N ASN A 168 15.24 3.92 2.06
CA ASN A 168 16.37 4.85 1.88
C ASN A 168 16.17 5.88 0.77
N LEU A 169 15.45 5.52 -0.31
CA LEU A 169 15.14 6.44 -1.40
C LEU A 169 14.13 7.52 -0.95
N PHE A 170 13.24 7.16 -0.02
CA PHE A 170 12.16 8.00 0.46
C PHE A 170 12.41 8.65 1.83
N ASN A 171 13.52 8.32 2.51
CA ASN A 171 13.91 8.92 3.79
C ASN A 171 14.14 10.43 3.71
N ASN A 172 14.58 10.93 2.56
CA ASN A 172 14.75 12.36 2.31
C ASN A 172 13.46 13.04 1.82
N CYS A 173 12.36 12.30 1.68
CA CYS A 173 11.04 12.87 1.38
C CYS A 173 10.43 13.34 2.70
N PHE A 174 10.50 14.66 2.95
CA PHE A 174 10.04 15.31 4.19
C PHE A 174 8.59 14.99 4.54
N GLU A 175 7.81 14.58 3.55
CA GLU A 175 6.39 14.28 3.65
C GLU A 175 6.09 12.83 4.04
N LEU A 176 7.09 11.94 3.97
CA LEU A 176 7.05 10.59 4.54
C LEU A 176 7.66 10.53 5.94
N THR A 177 8.28 11.60 6.43
CA THR A 177 8.84 11.66 7.78
C THR A 177 7.85 11.27 8.90
N PRO A 178 6.55 11.64 8.84
CA PRO A 178 5.56 11.18 9.82
C PRO A 178 5.23 9.67 9.73
N ALA A 179 5.60 9.03 8.63
CA ALA A 179 5.31 7.63 8.29
C ALA A 179 6.53 6.70 8.49
N ILE A 180 7.70 7.25 8.79
CA ILE A 180 8.97 6.51 8.92
C ILE A 180 9.27 6.14 10.39
N HIS A 181 8.50 6.67 11.35
CA HIS A 181 8.67 6.43 12.80
C HIS A 181 7.56 5.58 13.40
#